data_AF-A0A819G1L7-F1
#
_entry.id   AF-A0A819G1L7-F1
#
_cell.length_a   1.000
_cell.length_b   1.000
_cell.length_c   1.000
_cell.angle_alpha   90.00
_cell.angle_beta   90.00
_cell.angle_gamma   90.00
#
_symmetry.space_group_name_H-M   'P 1'
#
loop_
_entity.id
_entity.type
_entity.pdbx_description
1 polymer ?
#
loop_
_entity_poly.entity_id
_entity_poly.type
_entity_poly.pdbx_seq_one_letter_code
_entity_poly.pdbx_strand_id
1 'polypeptide(L)'
;LSSGWDGSCISGMGCYSSKVHHIRFRIENKTSNYWFFGIITASQQLTSSISAVQSACGWWDLGYIVVNGKTKDGNRTKTMNSGDEVTLILDCDNRLIQLQHHGRNALVGIQIDLEQCPFPWKLVIRLDSEHDCVKIVH
;
A
#
# COMPACT_ATOMS: atom_id res chain seq x y z
N LEU A 1 -12.48 28.95 -7.23
CA LEU A 1 -12.43 28.12 -6.01
C LEU A 1 -12.11 26.70 -6.46
N SER A 2 -10.83 26.33 -6.49
CA SER A 2 -10.45 24.93 -6.77
C SER A 2 -10.75 24.12 -5.52
N SER A 3 -11.76 23.26 -5.57
CA SER A 3 -11.92 22.20 -4.59
C SER A 3 -10.71 21.28 -4.72
N GLY A 4 -9.72 21.44 -3.84
CA GLY A 4 -8.61 20.51 -3.74
C GLY A 4 -9.15 19.15 -3.36
N TRP A 5 -8.88 18.14 -4.18
CA TRP A 5 -9.18 16.75 -3.85
C TRP A 5 -8.07 16.25 -2.93
N ASP A 6 -8.39 15.90 -1.69
CA ASP A 6 -7.39 15.56 -0.65
C ASP A 6 -6.92 14.09 -0.72
N GLY A 7 -7.24 13.37 -1.80
CA GLY A 7 -7.01 11.93 -1.90
C GLY A 7 -8.25 11.10 -1.60
N SER A 8 -8.26 9.85 -2.06
CA SER A 8 -9.17 8.82 -1.57
C SER A 8 -8.37 7.71 -0.89
N CYS A 9 -8.74 7.42 0.36
CA CYS A 9 -8.11 6.39 1.16
C CYS A 9 -9.12 5.25 1.38
N ILE A 10 -8.79 4.06 0.91
CA ILE A 10 -9.61 2.86 1.11
C ILE A 10 -8.88 1.97 2.10
N SER A 11 -9.58 1.58 3.15
CA SER A 11 -9.16 0.52 4.07
C SER A 11 -9.99 -0.72 3.78
N GLY A 12 -9.33 -1.86 3.55
CA GLY A 12 -10.01 -3.14 3.42
C GLY A 12 -10.71 -3.54 4.72
N MET A 13 -11.77 -4.35 4.60
CA MET A 13 -12.46 -4.98 5.74
C MET A 13 -11.76 -6.26 6.24
N GLY A 14 -10.81 -6.79 5.48
CA GLY A 14 -10.07 -7.99 5.85
C GLY A 14 -9.15 -7.75 7.05
N CYS A 15 -9.18 -8.67 8.01
CA CYS A 15 -8.28 -8.71 9.16
C CYS A 15 -7.31 -9.88 9.00
N TYR A 16 -6.07 -9.59 8.63
CA TYR A 16 -5.04 -10.59 8.34
C TYR A 16 -4.18 -10.81 9.59
N SER A 17 -4.13 -12.04 10.12
CA SER A 17 -3.37 -12.39 11.34
C SER A 17 -2.59 -13.70 11.26
N SER A 18 -2.74 -14.46 10.18
CA SER A 18 -2.07 -15.75 9.96
C SER A 18 -2.08 -16.07 8.47
N LYS A 19 -1.22 -17.00 8.04
CA LYS A 19 -1.06 -17.44 6.65
C LYS A 19 -0.51 -16.36 5.72
N VAL A 20 -0.33 -16.76 4.47
CA VAL A 20 0.06 -15.89 3.38
C VAL A 20 -1.17 -15.53 2.55
N HIS A 21 -1.37 -14.23 2.30
CA HIS A 21 -2.47 -13.70 1.49
C HIS A 21 -1.92 -12.96 0.29
N HIS A 22 -2.47 -13.21 -0.89
CA HIS A 22 -2.09 -12.54 -2.12
C HIS A 22 -3.27 -11.70 -2.60
N ILE A 23 -3.09 -10.38 -2.65
CA ILE A 23 -4.08 -9.46 -3.21
C ILE A 23 -3.49 -8.86 -4.49
N ARG A 24 -4.05 -9.23 -5.64
CA ARG A 24 -3.61 -8.74 -6.94
C ARG A 24 -4.44 -7.54 -7.36
N PHE A 25 -3.76 -6.55 -7.91
CA PHE A 25 -4.32 -5.30 -8.38
C PHE A 25 -3.95 -5.09 -9.83
N ARG A 26 -4.89 -4.55 -10.59
CA ARG A 26 -4.64 -3.96 -11.91
C ARG A 26 -4.83 -2.46 -11.81
N ILE A 27 -3.83 -1.71 -12.28
CA ILE A 27 -3.90 -0.25 -12.36
C ILE A 27 -4.66 0.09 -13.64
N GLU A 28 -5.90 0.52 -13.52
CA GLU A 28 -6.73 0.82 -14.68
C GLU A 28 -6.44 2.23 -15.21
N ASN A 29 -6.34 3.20 -14.30
CA ASN A 29 -5.98 4.57 -14.64
C ASN A 29 -5.14 5.17 -13.51
N LYS A 30 -3.96 5.69 -13.83
CA LYS A 30 -3.07 6.41 -12.90
C LYS A 30 -2.74 7.78 -13.48
N THR A 31 -3.24 8.82 -12.83
CA THR A 31 -2.99 10.22 -13.20
C THR A 31 -2.06 10.93 -12.21
N SER A 32 -1.84 10.36 -11.02
CA SER A 32 -0.88 10.85 -10.01
C SER A 32 0.19 9.81 -9.66
N ASN A 33 1.37 10.29 -9.22
CA ASN A 33 2.48 9.44 -8.76
C ASN A 33 2.41 9.08 -7.27
N TYR A 34 1.42 9.57 -6.53
CA TYR A 34 1.33 9.42 -5.07
C TYR A 34 0.35 8.33 -4.64
N TRP A 35 0.48 7.13 -5.20
CA TRP A 35 -0.35 5.99 -4.81
C TRP A 35 0.28 5.22 -3.67
N PHE A 36 -0.49 4.86 -2.65
CA PHE A 36 -0.01 4.02 -1.55
C PHE A 36 -0.59 2.61 -1.66
N PHE A 37 0.26 1.60 -1.46
CA PHE A 37 -0.15 0.22 -1.20
C PHE A 37 0.53 -0.27 0.07
N GLY A 38 -0.25 -0.78 1.01
CA GLY A 38 0.32 -1.28 2.25
C GLY A 38 -0.72 -1.77 3.25
N ILE A 39 -0.32 -1.75 4.51
CA ILE A 39 -1.13 -2.18 5.65
C ILE A 39 -1.04 -1.18 6.78
N ILE A 40 -2.04 -1.26 7.67
CA ILE A 40 -2.03 -0.68 9.01
C ILE A 40 -2.58 -1.73 9.99
N THR A 41 -2.38 -1.52 11.29
CA THR A 41 -3.08 -2.29 12.32
C THR A 41 -4.58 -2.05 12.22
N ALA A 42 -5.37 -3.12 12.34
CA ALA A 42 -6.80 -3.10 12.08
C ALA A 42 -7.58 -2.15 13.01
N SER A 43 -7.15 -2.06 14.27
CA SER A 43 -7.71 -1.16 15.28
C SER A 43 -7.39 0.32 15.05
N GLN A 44 -6.37 0.64 14.24
CA GLN A 44 -6.01 2.02 13.96
C GLN A 44 -6.95 2.63 12.91
N GLN A 45 -7.39 3.86 13.12
CA GLN A 45 -8.17 4.59 12.13
C GLN A 45 -7.27 5.15 11.03
N LEU A 46 -7.75 5.07 9.79
CA LEU A 46 -7.06 5.67 8.66
C LEU A 46 -7.36 7.17 8.64
N THR A 47 -6.32 7.98 8.74
CA THR A 47 -6.42 9.44 8.61
C THR A 47 -6.22 9.88 7.16
N SER A 48 -6.53 11.15 6.85
CA SER A 48 -6.28 11.74 5.53
C SER A 48 -4.81 11.75 5.12
N SER A 49 -3.87 11.58 6.05
CA SER A 49 -2.43 11.42 5.78
C SER A 49 -1.93 10.06 6.25
N ILE A 50 -1.36 9.26 5.34
CA ILE A 50 -0.73 7.97 5.69
C ILE A 50 0.46 8.19 6.61
N SER A 51 1.19 9.29 6.43
CA SER A 51 2.35 9.64 7.26
C SER A 51 2.00 9.94 8.72
N ALA A 52 0.72 10.19 9.02
CA ALA A 52 0.24 10.36 10.38
C ALA A 52 -0.15 9.02 11.05
N VAL A 53 -0.23 7.93 10.30
CA VAL A 53 -0.64 6.62 10.80
C VAL A 53 0.58 5.83 11.24
N GLN A 54 0.80 5.76 12.56
CA GLN A 54 1.97 5.12 13.15
C GLN A 54 2.17 3.64 12.77
N SER A 55 1.10 2.86 12.53
CA SER A 55 1.25 1.46 12.06
C SER A 55 1.39 1.34 10.55
N ALA A 56 1.38 2.43 9.78
CA ALA A 56 1.44 2.35 8.32
C ALA A 56 2.77 1.78 7.84
N CYS A 57 2.67 0.70 7.09
CA CYS A 57 3.80 0.04 6.43
C CYS A 57 3.43 -0.24 4.97
N GLY A 58 4.28 0.13 4.03
CA GLY A 58 4.01 -0.08 2.61
C GLY A 58 4.87 0.77 1.70
N TRP A 59 4.34 1.06 0.51
CA TRP A 59 5.06 1.81 -0.52
C TRP A 59 4.19 2.91 -1.10
N TRP A 60 4.79 4.08 -1.28
CA TRP A 60 4.32 4.98 -2.32
C TRP A 60 4.92 4.56 -3.65
N ASP A 61 4.02 4.26 -4.57
CA ASP A 61 4.31 3.68 -5.85
C ASP A 61 5.06 2.33 -5.70
N LEU A 62 6.34 2.27 -6.06
CA LEU A 62 7.28 1.20 -5.68
C LEU A 62 8.57 1.75 -5.06
N GLY A 63 8.70 3.06 -5.02
CA GLY A 63 9.97 3.75 -4.81
C GLY A 63 10.16 4.24 -3.39
N TYR A 64 9.10 4.67 -2.71
CA TYR A 64 9.20 5.23 -1.37
C TYR A 64 8.64 4.27 -0.34
N ILE A 65 9.49 3.85 0.59
CA ILE A 65 9.10 2.91 1.62
C ILE A 65 8.52 3.72 2.78
N VAL A 66 7.33 3.33 3.26
CA VAL A 66 6.78 3.81 4.52
C VAL A 66 6.93 2.71 5.55
N VAL A 67 7.57 3.01 6.68
CA VAL A 67 7.66 2.11 7.84
C VAL A 67 7.29 2.92 9.07
N ASN A 68 6.30 2.43 9.80
CA ASN A 68 5.76 3.05 11.00
C ASN A 68 5.31 4.52 10.77
N GLY A 69 4.62 4.76 9.65
CA GLY A 69 4.19 6.10 9.21
C GLY A 69 5.32 7.02 8.74
N LYS A 70 6.59 6.57 8.77
CA LYS A 70 7.74 7.39 8.35
C LYS A 70 8.19 6.98 6.95
N THR A 71 8.28 7.96 6.07
CA THR A 71 8.86 7.77 4.73
C THR A 71 10.37 7.65 4.84
N LYS A 72 10.93 6.61 4.23
CA LYS A 72 12.35 6.49 3.94
C LYS A 72 12.54 6.74 2.46
N ASP A 73 13.54 7.56 2.10
CA ASP A 73 13.94 7.69 0.70
C ASP A 73 14.28 6.31 0.16
N GLY A 74 13.66 5.97 -0.96
CA GLY A 74 13.98 4.76 -1.70
C GLY A 74 14.25 5.08 -3.16
N ASN A 75 14.30 4.04 -4.00
CA ASN A 75 14.69 4.19 -5.38
C ASN A 75 13.56 4.82 -6.21
N ARG A 76 13.69 6.13 -6.49
CA ARG A 76 12.72 6.94 -7.25
C ARG A 76 12.53 6.51 -8.71
N THR A 77 13.37 5.60 -9.24
CA THR A 77 13.27 5.17 -10.64
C THR A 77 12.20 4.12 -10.89
N LYS A 78 11.53 3.60 -9.84
CA LYS A 78 10.52 2.57 -9.96
C LYS A 78 9.13 3.17 -9.73
N THR A 79 8.42 3.42 -10.82
CA THR A 79 7.02 3.87 -10.80
C THR A 79 6.10 2.82 -11.40
N MET A 80 4.86 2.72 -10.94
CA MET A 80 3.81 1.95 -11.62
C MET A 80 3.08 2.83 -12.64
N ASN A 81 2.45 2.24 -13.64
CA ASN A 81 1.71 2.96 -14.68
C ASN A 81 0.35 2.31 -14.93
N SER A 82 -0.55 3.04 -15.60
CA SER A 82 -1.78 2.47 -16.14
C SER A 82 -1.47 1.23 -16.98
N GLY A 83 -2.23 0.16 -16.75
CA GLY A 83 -2.03 -1.14 -17.38
C GLY A 83 -1.11 -2.09 -16.61
N ASP A 84 -0.32 -1.60 -15.64
CA ASP A 84 0.51 -2.47 -14.80
C ASP A 84 -0.35 -3.30 -13.85
N GLU A 85 0.19 -4.46 -13.48
CA GLU A 85 -0.37 -5.31 -12.45
C GLU A 85 0.63 -5.50 -11.32
N VAL A 86 0.12 -5.45 -10.10
CA VAL A 86 0.91 -5.67 -8.88
C VAL A 86 0.21 -6.62 -7.92
N THR A 87 0.98 -7.32 -7.10
CA THR A 87 0.44 -8.15 -6.02
C THR A 87 1.02 -7.71 -4.69
N LEU A 88 0.15 -7.31 -3.76
CA LEU A 88 0.52 -7.18 -2.36
C LEU A 88 0.40 -8.55 -1.69
N ILE A 89 1.51 -9.01 -1.15
CA ILE A 89 1.63 -10.30 -0.45
C ILE A 89 1.75 -9.97 1.04
N LEU A 90 0.83 -10.52 1.84
CA LEU A 90 0.81 -10.40 3.29
C LEU A 90 1.17 -11.75 3.89
N ASP A 91 2.43 -11.92 4.28
CA ASP A 91 2.91 -13.12 4.95
C ASP A 91 2.88 -12.88 6.47
N CYS A 92 1.73 -13.22 7.07
CA CYS A 92 1.52 -13.00 8.50
C CYS A 92 2.39 -13.96 9.36
N ASP A 93 2.70 -15.15 8.85
CA ASP A 93 3.47 -16.14 9.59
C ASP A 93 4.94 -15.71 9.73
N ASN A 94 5.49 -15.09 8.67
CA ASN A 94 6.85 -14.55 8.68
C ASN A 94 6.94 -13.04 9.00
N ARG A 95 5.80 -12.40 9.30
CA ARG A 95 5.69 -10.96 9.63
C ARG A 95 6.29 -10.09 8.52
N LEU A 96 5.95 -10.39 7.28
CA LEU A 96 6.52 -9.77 6.09
C LEU A 96 5.38 -9.29 5.19
N ILE A 97 5.53 -8.08 4.64
CA ILE A 97 4.74 -7.65 3.48
C ILE A 97 5.64 -7.52 2.27
N GLN A 98 5.12 -7.85 1.10
CA GLN A 98 5.85 -7.70 -0.16
C GLN A 98 4.95 -7.10 -1.24
N LEU A 99 5.54 -6.35 -2.15
CA LEU A 99 4.87 -5.82 -3.33
C LEU A 99 5.60 -6.31 -4.58
N GLN A 100 4.91 -7.14 -5.35
CA GLN A 100 5.39 -7.70 -6.60
C GLN A 100 4.84 -6.88 -7.77
N HIS A 101 5.72 -6.45 -8.68
CA HIS A 101 5.35 -5.84 -9.95
C HIS A 101 5.55 -6.83 -11.10
N HIS A 102 4.46 -7.25 -11.74
CA HIS A 102 4.47 -8.38 -12.70
C HIS A 102 5.20 -8.05 -13.99
N GLY A 103 4.96 -6.89 -14.59
CA GLY A 103 5.57 -6.50 -15.88
C GLY A 103 7.09 -6.27 -15.83
N ARG A 104 7.67 -6.10 -14.63
CA ARG A 104 9.11 -5.82 -14.44
C ARG A 104 9.82 -6.91 -13.66
N ASN A 105 9.11 -7.97 -13.27
CA ASN A 105 9.60 -9.01 -12.38
C ASN A 105 10.33 -8.44 -11.13
N ALA A 106 9.79 -7.36 -10.56
CA ALA A 106 10.36 -6.71 -9.40
C ALA A 106 9.60 -7.12 -8.14
N LEU A 107 10.32 -7.45 -7.08
CA LEU A 107 9.76 -7.77 -5.77
C LEU A 107 10.47 -6.92 -4.72
N VAL A 108 9.70 -6.22 -3.89
CA VAL A 108 10.20 -5.46 -2.75
C VAL A 108 9.49 -5.93 -1.49
N GLY A 109 10.18 -5.96 -0.35
CA GLY A 109 9.65 -6.47 0.91
C GLY A 109 9.98 -5.58 2.11
N ILE A 110 9.11 -5.59 3.10
CA ILE A 110 9.30 -4.90 4.39
C ILE A 110 9.02 -5.91 5.51
N GLN A 111 10.04 -6.16 6.33
CA GLN A 111 9.86 -6.90 7.58
C GLN A 111 9.08 -6.02 8.56
N ILE A 112 8.01 -6.57 9.13
CA ILE A 112 7.12 -5.86 10.04
C ILE A 112 7.55 -6.08 11.50
N ASP A 113 7.73 -4.98 12.20
CA ASP A 113 7.85 -4.94 13.65
C ASP A 113 6.45 -4.93 14.28
N LEU A 114 6.08 -6.00 14.97
CA LEU A 114 4.75 -6.14 15.57
C LEU A 114 4.54 -5.24 16.79
N GLU A 115 5.60 -4.69 17.38
CA GLU A 115 5.46 -3.67 18.44
C GLU A 115 4.90 -2.35 17.86
N GLN A 116 5.11 -2.12 16.56
CA GLN A 116 4.74 -0.88 15.88
C GLN A 116 3.53 -1.05 14.95
N CYS A 117 3.38 -2.22 14.34
CA CYS A 117 2.24 -2.60 13.51
C CYS A 117 1.73 -3.99 13.91
N PRO A 118 1.08 -4.11 15.09
CA PRO A 118 0.53 -5.38 15.57
C PRO A 118 -0.58 -5.91 14.67
N PHE A 119 -0.82 -7.22 14.78
CA PHE A 119 -1.98 -7.89 14.18
C PHE A 119 -3.30 -7.48 14.88
N PRO A 120 -4.46 -7.62 14.20
CA PRO A 120 -4.60 -7.94 12.78
C PRO A 120 -4.13 -6.79 11.91
N TRP A 121 -3.66 -7.09 10.70
CA TRP A 121 -3.44 -6.08 9.68
C TRP A 121 -4.69 -5.89 8.84
N LYS A 122 -4.87 -4.69 8.29
CA LYS A 122 -5.83 -4.43 7.20
C LYS A 122 -5.13 -3.72 6.05
N LEU A 123 -5.58 -4.04 4.84
CA LEU A 123 -5.10 -3.44 3.59
C LEU A 123 -5.42 -1.94 3.58
N VAL A 124 -4.47 -1.14 3.11
CA VAL A 124 -4.66 0.28 2.82
C VAL A 124 -4.21 0.57 1.40
N ILE A 125 -5.08 1.23 0.65
CA ILE A 125 -4.78 1.79 -0.66
C ILE A 125 -5.12 3.27 -0.62
N ARG A 126 -4.21 4.10 -1.07
CA ARG A 126 -4.49 5.52 -1.30
C ARG A 126 -4.26 5.87 -2.76
N LEU A 127 -5.24 6.55 -3.31
CA LEU A 127 -5.20 7.17 -4.64
C LEU A 127 -5.20 8.69 -4.46
N ASP A 128 -4.60 9.43 -5.40
CA ASP A 128 -4.26 10.85 -5.22
C ASP A 128 -4.93 11.79 -6.23
N SER A 129 -5.64 11.23 -7.22
CA SER A 129 -6.57 11.95 -8.10
C SER A 129 -7.95 11.29 -8.16
N GLU A 130 -9.00 12.08 -8.40
CA GLU A 130 -10.37 11.61 -8.61
C GLU A 130 -10.55 10.72 -9.86
N HIS A 131 -9.58 10.73 -10.76
CA HIS A 131 -9.55 9.89 -11.95
C HIS A 131 -8.71 8.62 -11.77
N ASP A 132 -8.03 8.47 -10.63
CA ASP A 132 -7.27 7.27 -10.34
C ASP A 132 -8.20 6.08 -10.13
N CYS A 133 -7.86 4.94 -10.74
CA CYS A 133 -8.63 3.71 -10.63
C CYS A 133 -7.71 2.50 -10.50
N VAL A 134 -7.95 1.72 -9.46
CA VAL A 134 -7.33 0.41 -9.25
C VAL A 134 -8.41 -0.63 -9.06
N LYS A 135 -8.21 -1.79 -9.65
CA LYS A 135 -9.13 -2.92 -9.56
C LYS A 135 -8.45 -4.10 -8.88
N ILE A 136 -9.13 -4.71 -7.92
CA ILE A 136 -8.73 -6.01 -7.39
C ILE A 136 -9.06 -7.07 -8.45
N VAL A 137 -8.09 -7.91 -8.77
CA VAL A 137 -8.23 -9.00 -9.73
C VAL A 137 -7.93 -10.35 -9.04
N HIS A 138 -8.63 -11.39 -9.48
CA HIS A 138 -8.50 -12.76 -8.96
C HIS A 138 -7.52 -13.59 -9.80
#